data_AF-A0A945K320-F1
#
_entry.id   AF-A0A945K320-F1
#
_cell.length_a   1.000
_cell.length_b   1.000
_cell.length_c   1.000
_cell.angle_alpha   90.00
_cell.angle_beta   90.00
_cell.angle_gamma   90.00
#
_symmetry.space_group_name_H-M   'P 1'
#
loop_
_entity.id
_entity.type
_entity.pdbx_description
1 polymer ?
#
loop_
_entity_poly.entity_id
_entity_poly.type
_entity_poly.pdbx_seq_one_letter_code
_entity_poly.pdbx_strand_id
1 'polypeptide(L)'
;MAKSRKKRVVGRKKRPRRRPPSTGGMLVVGPLAALLVIAIGGYLLFDDRHWHAFDEAGDGAFSRQNYAYAQSMYRKALLEAERLEDRQLMVATLADLQRVTHAQGLSSQAADYAARRAALGR
;
A
#
# COMPACT_ATOMS: atom_id res chain seq x y z
N MET A 1 -84.84 -48.28 -13.98
CA MET A 1 -84.79 -47.09 -13.09
C MET A 1 -83.40 -46.96 -12.49
N ALA A 2 -82.61 -45.98 -12.94
CA ALA A 2 -81.25 -45.76 -12.48
C ALA A 2 -81.24 -44.94 -11.18
N LYS A 3 -80.56 -45.42 -10.12
CA LYS A 3 -80.28 -44.64 -8.91
C LYS A 3 -78.78 -44.48 -8.71
N SER A 4 -78.36 -43.24 -9.00
CA SER A 4 -77.20 -42.47 -8.56
C SER A 4 -76.21 -43.17 -7.60
N ARG A 5 -74.99 -43.45 -8.09
CA ARG A 5 -73.81 -43.78 -7.27
C ARG A 5 -73.05 -42.50 -6.91
N LYS A 6 -73.00 -42.18 -5.61
CA LYS A 6 -72.17 -41.13 -5.02
C LYS A 6 -70.69 -41.29 -5.41
N LYS A 7 -70.10 -40.28 -6.03
CA LYS A 7 -68.64 -40.19 -6.27
C LYS A 7 -67.92 -39.88 -4.94
N ARG A 8 -67.08 -40.81 -4.49
CA ARG A 8 -66.12 -40.60 -3.40
C ARG A 8 -64.98 -39.71 -3.93
N VAL A 9 -64.81 -38.52 -3.37
CA VAL A 9 -63.64 -37.66 -3.65
C VAL A 9 -62.47 -38.18 -2.82
N VAL A 10 -61.45 -38.73 -3.50
CA VAL A 10 -60.20 -39.16 -2.88
C VAL A 10 -59.32 -37.93 -2.67
N GLY A 11 -59.16 -37.51 -1.41
CA GLY A 11 -58.26 -36.41 -1.03
C GLY A 11 -56.81 -36.77 -1.33
N ARG A 12 -56.21 -36.11 -2.33
CA ARG A 12 -54.79 -36.23 -2.67
C ARG A 12 -53.97 -35.48 -1.61
N LYS A 13 -53.34 -36.20 -0.67
CA LYS A 13 -52.35 -35.64 0.27
C LYS A 13 -51.19 -35.03 -0.52
N LYS A 14 -51.05 -33.70 -0.48
CA LYS A 14 -49.90 -32.98 -1.06
C LYS A 14 -48.64 -33.37 -0.29
N ARG A 15 -47.71 -34.06 -0.96
CA ARG A 15 -46.38 -34.36 -0.40
C ARG A 15 -45.62 -33.05 -0.18
N PRO A 16 -44.94 -32.86 0.96
CA PRO A 16 -44.17 -31.65 1.20
C PRO A 16 -42.97 -31.63 0.24
N ARG A 17 -42.88 -30.58 -0.57
CA ARG A 17 -41.70 -30.30 -1.40
C ARG A 17 -40.55 -30.00 -0.43
N ARG A 18 -39.57 -30.92 -0.36
CA ARG A 18 -38.28 -30.66 0.29
C ARG A 18 -37.64 -29.47 -0.44
N ARG A 19 -37.52 -28.34 0.25
CA ARG A 19 -36.72 -27.20 -0.24
C ARG A 19 -35.25 -27.64 -0.23
N PRO A 20 -34.47 -27.45 -1.32
CA PRO A 20 -33.04 -27.69 -1.26
C PRO A 20 -32.40 -26.69 -0.29
N PRO A 21 -31.40 -27.09 0.50
CA PRO A 21 -30.67 -26.17 1.36
C PRO A 21 -29.99 -25.12 0.48
N SER A 22 -30.17 -23.85 0.85
CA SER A 22 -29.54 -22.70 0.22
C SER A 22 -28.03 -22.73 0.49
N THR A 23 -27.28 -23.37 -0.41
CA THR A 23 -25.82 -23.31 -0.48
C THR A 23 -25.39 -21.94 -1.03
N GLY A 24 -25.68 -20.87 -0.29
CA GLY A 24 -25.44 -19.49 -0.74
C GLY A 24 -24.38 -18.71 0.06
N GLY A 25 -23.93 -19.22 1.21
CA GLY A 25 -23.09 -18.44 2.13
C GLY A 25 -21.61 -18.83 2.21
N MET A 26 -21.22 -20.01 1.72
CA MET A 26 -19.91 -20.59 2.07
C MET A 26 -18.81 -20.49 1.00
N LEU A 27 -19.14 -20.09 -0.23
CA LEU A 27 -18.17 -20.09 -1.35
C LEU A 27 -17.42 -18.76 -1.55
N VAL A 28 -17.81 -17.69 -0.85
CA VAL A 28 -17.27 -16.34 -1.08
C VAL A 28 -16.22 -15.93 -0.04
N VAL A 29 -16.15 -16.62 1.11
CA VAL A 29 -15.22 -16.28 2.21
C VAL A 29 -13.76 -16.65 1.86
N GLY A 30 -13.54 -17.79 1.19
CA GLY A 30 -12.21 -18.24 0.77
C GLY A 30 -11.47 -17.25 -0.14
N PRO A 31 -12.06 -16.81 -1.27
CA PRO A 31 -11.40 -15.84 -2.15
C PRO A 31 -11.21 -14.47 -1.51
N LEU A 32 -12.14 -14.03 -0.64
CA LEU A 32 -11.99 -12.77 0.10
C LEU A 32 -10.83 -12.81 1.11
N ALA A 33 -10.70 -13.91 1.86
CA ALA A 33 -9.58 -14.09 2.77
C ALA A 33 -8.25 -14.19 2.02
N ALA A 34 -8.21 -14.87 0.87
CA ALA A 34 -7.03 -14.94 0.01
C ALA A 34 -6.65 -13.56 -0.56
N LEU A 35 -7.62 -12.77 -1.03
CA LEU A 35 -7.38 -11.40 -1.47
C LEU A 35 -6.91 -10.50 -0.32
N LEU A 36 -7.42 -10.72 0.89
CA LEU A 36 -6.99 -9.97 2.07
C LEU A 36 -5.55 -10.33 2.46
N VAL A 37 -5.16 -11.60 2.36
CA VAL A 37 -3.77 -12.06 2.57
C VAL A 37 -2.85 -11.59 1.44
N ILE A 38 -3.32 -11.52 0.20
CA ILE A 38 -2.55 -10.96 -0.93
C ILE A 38 -2.45 -9.43 -0.80
N ALA A 39 -3.48 -8.74 -0.30
CA ALA A 39 -3.45 -7.31 -0.07
C ALA A 39 -2.56 -6.94 1.11
N ILE A 40 -2.66 -7.66 2.22
CA ILE A 40 -1.78 -7.49 3.40
C ILE A 40 -0.36 -7.95 3.05
N GLY A 41 -0.21 -9.10 2.43
CA GLY A 41 1.08 -9.61 1.95
C GLY A 41 1.70 -8.68 0.93
N GLY A 42 0.92 -8.14 -0.01
CA GLY A 42 1.35 -7.12 -0.95
C GLY A 42 1.74 -5.82 -0.26
N TYR A 43 0.95 -5.36 0.71
CA TYR A 43 1.28 -4.17 1.52
C TYR A 43 2.53 -4.37 2.39
N LEU A 44 2.78 -5.58 2.87
CA LEU A 44 3.96 -5.96 3.68
C LEU A 44 5.17 -6.36 2.82
N LEU A 45 4.99 -6.76 1.56
CA LEU A 45 6.06 -7.18 0.63
C LEU A 45 6.43 -6.08 -0.37
N PHE A 46 5.65 -5.00 -0.48
CA PHE A 46 6.02 -3.79 -1.24
C PHE A 46 6.98 -2.90 -0.42
N ASP A 47 7.98 -3.54 0.18
CA ASP A 47 9.05 -2.94 0.97
C ASP A 47 9.96 -2.06 0.08
N ASP A 48 9.97 -0.77 0.42
CA ASP A 48 11.18 0.01 0.75
C ASP A 48 12.19 0.39 -0.34
N ARG A 49 11.97 0.03 -1.61
CA ARG A 49 12.88 0.42 -2.71
C ARG A 49 12.68 1.83 -3.27
N HIS A 50 11.75 2.63 -2.74
CA HIS A 50 11.52 3.98 -3.25
C HIS A 50 12.65 4.95 -2.93
N TRP A 51 13.41 4.71 -1.85
CA TRP A 51 14.53 5.56 -1.46
C TRP A 51 15.57 5.67 -2.59
N HIS A 52 16.05 4.53 -3.11
CA HIS A 52 17.06 4.50 -4.17
C HIS A 52 16.61 5.24 -5.44
N ALA A 53 15.34 5.08 -5.83
CA ALA A 53 14.81 5.76 -7.01
C ALA A 53 14.86 7.29 -6.88
N PHE A 54 14.55 7.82 -5.69
CA PHE A 54 14.63 9.26 -5.44
C PHE A 54 16.08 9.73 -5.29
N ASP A 55 16.94 8.94 -4.66
CA ASP A 55 18.36 9.24 -4.48
C ASP A 55 19.09 9.33 -5.84
N GLU A 56 18.94 8.29 -6.67
CA GLU A 56 19.52 8.25 -8.03
C GLU A 56 18.99 9.36 -8.93
N ALA A 57 17.69 9.67 -8.85
CA ALA A 57 17.11 10.79 -9.59
C ALA A 57 17.69 12.14 -9.13
N GLY A 58 17.94 12.28 -7.82
CA GLY A 58 18.62 13.43 -7.21
C GLY A 58 20.05 13.58 -7.70
N ASP A 59 20.82 12.50 -7.70
CA ASP A 59 22.21 12.48 -8.18
C ASP A 59 22.29 12.82 -9.67
N GLY A 60 21.44 12.21 -10.49
CA GLY A 60 21.35 12.52 -11.91
C GLY A 60 20.94 13.96 -12.20
N ALA A 61 20.12 14.56 -11.34
CA ALA A 61 19.77 15.97 -11.45
C ALA A 61 20.89 16.90 -11.00
N PHE A 62 21.59 16.53 -9.92
CA PHE A 62 22.74 17.27 -9.39
C PHE A 62 23.87 17.33 -10.40
N SER A 63 24.17 16.21 -11.07
CA SER A 63 25.20 16.15 -12.12
C SER A 63 24.86 17.02 -13.33
N ARG A 64 23.57 17.18 -13.64
CA ARG A 64 23.05 18.12 -14.66
C ARG A 64 22.92 19.56 -14.16
N GLN A 65 23.42 19.86 -12.95
CA GLN A 65 23.30 21.17 -12.30
C GLN A 65 21.85 21.66 -12.11
N ASN A 66 20.88 20.76 -12.21
CA ASN A 66 19.48 21.06 -11.90
C ASN A 66 19.26 20.90 -10.40
N TYR A 67 19.84 21.82 -9.63
CA TYR A 67 19.87 21.74 -8.17
C TYR A 67 18.48 21.83 -7.53
N ALA A 68 17.54 22.57 -8.14
CA ALA A 68 16.17 22.66 -7.63
C ALA A 68 15.45 21.30 -7.71
N TYR A 69 15.57 20.61 -8.85
CA TYR A 69 14.99 19.28 -9.00
C TYR A 69 15.73 18.25 -8.14
N ALA A 70 17.06 18.32 -8.08
CA ALA A 70 17.86 17.46 -7.19
C ALA A 70 17.43 17.58 -5.73
N GLN A 71 17.29 18.80 -5.21
CA GLN A 71 16.81 19.05 -3.86
C GLN A 71 15.40 18.47 -3.61
N SER A 72 14.50 18.59 -4.59
CA SER A 72 13.16 18.00 -4.51
C SER A 72 13.20 16.47 -4.41
N MET A 73 14.06 15.82 -5.21
CA MET A 73 14.22 14.37 -5.16
C MET A 73 14.85 13.91 -3.84
N TYR A 74 15.92 14.55 -3.37
CA TYR A 74 16.51 14.20 -2.07
C TYR A 74 15.54 14.45 -0.90
N ARG A 75 14.64 15.44 -0.96
CA ARG A 75 13.59 15.61 0.07
C ARG A 75 12.63 14.42 0.10
N LYS A 76 12.28 13.85 -1.06
CA LYS A 76 11.46 12.65 -1.13
C LYS A 76 12.21 11.42 -0.62
N ALA A 77 13.48 11.27 -0.99
CA ALA A 77 14.36 10.24 -0.43
C ALA A 77 14.41 10.35 1.11
N LEU A 78 14.54 11.56 1.66
CA LEU A 78 14.57 11.75 3.12
C LEU A 78 13.25 11.33 3.77
N LEU A 79 12.12 11.63 3.13
CA LEU A 79 10.80 11.26 3.64
C LEU A 79 10.60 9.74 3.64
N GLU A 80 11.12 9.04 2.63
CA GLU A 80 11.18 7.58 2.65
C GLU A 80 12.13 7.06 3.73
N ALA A 81 13.34 7.61 3.86
CA ALA A 81 14.26 7.22 4.93
C ALA A 81 13.63 7.43 6.33
N GLU A 82 12.86 8.51 6.51
CA GLU A 82 12.07 8.77 7.71
C GLU A 82 10.97 7.74 7.93
N ARG A 83 10.25 7.34 6.87
CA ARG A 83 9.22 6.27 6.93
C ARG A 83 9.83 4.90 7.28
N LEU A 84 11.03 4.62 6.80
CA LEU A 84 11.78 3.40 7.07
C LEU A 84 12.41 3.37 8.47
N GLU A 85 12.44 4.52 9.15
CA GLU A 85 13.21 4.72 10.38
C GLU A 85 14.70 4.36 10.21
N ASP A 86 15.21 4.38 8.97
CA ASP A 86 16.59 4.02 8.67
C ASP A 86 17.50 5.23 8.85
N ARG A 87 18.19 5.24 9.98
CA ARG A 87 19.12 6.29 10.37
C ARG A 87 20.27 6.48 9.38
N GLN A 88 20.75 5.40 8.75
CA GLN A 88 21.85 5.49 7.79
C GLN A 88 21.38 6.17 6.51
N LEU A 89 20.21 5.80 6.00
CA LEU A 89 19.61 6.44 4.84
C LEU A 89 19.30 7.91 5.11
N MET A 90 18.77 8.24 6.29
CA MET A 90 18.56 9.64 6.68
C MET A 90 19.87 10.44 6.67
N VAL A 91 20.95 9.87 7.24
CA VAL A 91 22.26 10.54 7.31
C VAL A 91 22.84 10.75 5.92
N ALA A 92 22.74 9.75 5.03
CA ALA A 92 23.16 9.85 3.64
C ALA A 92 22.40 10.98 2.92
N THR A 93 21.07 10.91 2.91
CA THR A 93 20.25 11.90 2.19
C THR A 93 20.40 13.32 2.75
N LEU A 94 20.61 13.49 4.06
CA LEU A 94 20.88 14.81 4.65
C LEU A 94 22.24 15.37 4.21
N ALA A 95 23.24 14.52 3.95
CA ALA A 95 24.51 14.96 3.38
C ALA A 95 24.32 15.46 1.94
N ASP A 96 23.49 14.79 1.14
CA ASP A 96 23.20 15.22 -0.22
C ASP A 96 22.34 16.49 -0.27
N LEU A 97 21.40 16.65 0.67
CA LEU A 97 20.66 17.90 0.85
C LEU A 97 21.57 19.06 1.26
N GLN A 98 22.53 18.83 2.16
CA GLN A 98 23.55 19.81 2.50
C GLN A 98 24.38 20.19 1.26
N ARG A 99 24.81 19.20 0.47
CA ARG A 99 25.62 19.38 -0.74
C ARG A 99 24.88 20.23 -1.79
N VAL A 100 23.63 19.89 -2.09
CA VAL A 100 22.83 20.61 -3.10
C VAL A 100 22.48 22.03 -2.66
N THR A 101 22.15 22.25 -1.39
CA THR A 101 21.83 23.59 -0.89
C THR A 101 23.07 24.48 -0.84
N HIS A 102 24.24 23.93 -0.56
CA HIS A 102 25.50 24.66 -0.69
C HIS A 102 25.77 25.05 -2.15
N ALA A 103 25.53 24.15 -3.11
CA ALA A 103 25.66 24.46 -4.54
C ALA A 103 24.66 25.53 -5.03
N GLN A 104 23.51 25.66 -4.37
CA GLN A 104 22.52 26.73 -4.61
C GLN A 104 22.85 28.05 -3.91
N GLY A 105 23.89 28.11 -3.06
CA GLY A 105 24.21 29.29 -2.25
C GLY A 105 23.28 29.50 -1.05
N LEU A 106 22.50 28.48 -0.67
CA LEU A 106 21.55 28.52 0.45
C LEU A 106 22.21 28.04 1.74
N SER A 107 23.19 28.83 2.23
CA SER A 107 24.07 28.43 3.34
C SER A 107 23.35 28.16 4.66
N SER A 108 22.24 28.86 4.95
CA SER A 108 21.44 28.62 6.16
C SER A 108 20.76 27.25 6.13
N GLN A 109 20.11 26.89 5.03
CA GLN A 109 19.49 25.56 4.88
C GLN A 109 20.52 24.44 4.91
N ALA A 110 21.70 24.66 4.33
CA ALA A 110 22.79 23.69 4.39
C ALA A 110 23.23 23.42 5.86
N ALA A 111 23.30 24.48 6.68
CA ALA A 111 23.63 24.36 8.10
C ALA A 111 22.53 23.60 8.87
N ASP A 112 21.26 23.82 8.56
CA ASP A 112 20.14 23.10 9.17
C ASP A 112 20.22 21.60 8.86
N TYR A 113 20.48 21.23 7.60
CA TYR A 113 20.66 19.82 7.21
C TYR A 113 21.89 19.20 7.89
N ALA A 114 23.00 19.95 7.99
CA ALA A 114 24.19 19.49 8.70
C ALA A 114 23.93 19.25 10.20
N ALA A 115 23.18 20.15 10.86
CA ALA A 115 22.81 20.01 12.26
C ALA A 115 21.90 18.80 12.48
N ARG A 116 20.89 18.61 11.62
CA ARG A 116 20.00 17.44 11.66
C ARG A 116 20.78 16.14 11.46
N ARG A 117 21.72 16.11 10.51
CA ARG A 117 22.60 14.96 10.25
C ARG A 117 23.50 14.65 11.45
N ALA A 118 24.09 15.67 12.07
CA ALA A 118 24.92 15.51 13.25
C ALA A 118 24.14 14.98 14.47
N ALA A 119 22.86 15.37 14.62
CA ALA A 119 21.98 14.81 15.66
C ALA A 119 21.68 13.32 15.42
N LEU A 120 21.62 12.88 14.15
CA LEU A 120 21.48 11.48 13.77
C LEU A 120 22.81 10.70 13.80
N GLY A 121 23.96 11.35 13.94
CA GLY A 121 25.26 10.68 14.03
C GLY A 121 25.74 10.38 15.45
N ARG A 122 25.03 10.87 16.49
CA ARG A 122 25.36 10.65 17.91
C ARG A 122 24.65 9.44 18.51
#